data_AF-A0A517P189-F1
#
_entry.id   AF-A0A517P189-F1
#
_cell.length_a   1.000
_cell.length_b   1.000
_cell.length_c   1.000
_cell.angle_alpha   90.00
_cell.angle_beta   90.00
_cell.angle_gamma   90.00
#
_symmetry.space_group_name_H-M   'P 1'
#
loop_
_entity.id
_entity.type
_entity.pdbx_description
1 polymer ?
#
loop_
_entity_poly.entity_id
_entity_poly.type
_entity_poly.pdbx_seq_one_letter_code
_entity_poly.pdbx_strand_id
1 'polypeptide(L)'
;MASDSGSVHDESSAKDWDEEVVHWRGVCDDSPENVAAFLRLAEALRWIGQFDEAADVLAQFLPLVCEPLERAERKFEAIEFRRRFAEIASVNENNLFQLSVLLGGVEENDESLAYYRRQL
;
A
#
# COMPACT_ATOMS: atom_id res chain seq x y z
N MET A 1 -30.05 -42.36 28.29
CA MET A 1 -30.48 -40.95 28.23
C MET A 1 -29.29 -40.14 27.76
N ALA A 2 -29.55 -39.30 26.75
CA ALA A 2 -28.58 -38.52 26.02
C ALA A 2 -27.95 -37.38 26.84
N SER A 3 -26.77 -36.96 26.38
CA SER A 3 -26.27 -35.57 26.18
C SER A 3 -24.74 -35.67 26.30
N ASP A 4 -24.00 -35.78 25.21
CA ASP A 4 -23.57 -34.66 24.35
C ASP A 4 -23.21 -33.39 25.13
N SER A 5 -21.92 -33.07 25.12
CA SER A 5 -21.42 -31.70 25.05
C SER A 5 -19.98 -31.80 24.59
N GLY A 6 -19.82 -31.75 23.27
CA GLY A 6 -18.55 -31.47 22.64
C GLY A 6 -17.92 -30.18 23.19
N SER A 7 -16.62 -30.25 23.40
CA SER A 7 -15.66 -29.14 23.40
C SER A 7 -14.32 -29.85 23.51
N VAL A 8 -13.40 -29.74 22.56
CA VAL A 8 -12.77 -28.48 22.17
C VAL A 8 -12.55 -28.52 20.66
N HIS A 9 -13.18 -27.60 19.92
CA HIS A 9 -12.58 -27.19 18.65
C HIS A 9 -11.29 -26.47 19.03
N ASP A 10 -10.18 -27.12 18.72
CA ASP A 10 -8.87 -26.48 18.65
C ASP A 10 -8.89 -25.55 17.42
N GLU A 11 -9.63 -24.45 17.51
CA GLU A 11 -9.57 -23.36 16.54
C GLU A 11 -8.31 -22.55 16.84
N SER A 12 -7.22 -23.08 16.31
CA SER A 12 -6.09 -22.38 15.72
C SER A 12 -5.80 -20.99 16.30
N SER A 13 -4.68 -20.88 17.00
CA SER A 13 -4.00 -19.61 17.31
C SER A 13 -3.49 -18.83 16.08
N ALA A 14 -4.19 -18.95 14.94
CA ALA A 14 -3.95 -18.17 13.74
C ALA A 14 -4.52 -16.77 13.93
N LYS A 15 -3.75 -15.76 13.51
CA LYS A 15 -4.20 -14.38 13.47
C LYS A 15 -5.43 -14.27 12.56
N ASP A 16 -6.51 -13.70 13.07
CA ASP A 16 -7.70 -13.36 12.28
C ASP A 16 -7.39 -12.11 11.45
N TRP A 17 -7.16 -12.31 10.16
CA TRP A 17 -6.83 -11.22 9.25
C TRP A 17 -8.06 -10.46 8.78
N ASP A 18 -9.26 -11.05 8.83
CA ASP A 18 -10.50 -10.38 8.47
C ASP A 18 -10.86 -9.32 9.53
N GLU A 19 -10.73 -9.65 10.81
CA GLU A 19 -10.90 -8.68 11.91
C GLU A 19 -9.88 -7.54 11.83
N GLU A 20 -8.63 -7.84 11.44
CA GLU A 20 -7.59 -6.82 11.27
C GLU A 20 -7.89 -5.86 10.13
N VAL A 21 -8.45 -6.35 9.01
CA VAL A 21 -8.92 -5.47 7.93
C VAL A 21 -9.98 -4.51 8.46
N VAL A 22 -10.97 -5.01 9.22
CA VAL A 22 -12.03 -4.17 9.80
C VAL A 22 -11.44 -3.13 10.75
N HIS A 23 -10.54 -3.54 11.63
CA HIS A 23 -9.91 -2.66 12.61
C HIS A 23 -9.10 -1.55 11.93
N TRP A 24 -8.15 -1.91 11.05
CA TRP A 24 -7.26 -0.94 10.42
C TRP A 24 -7.98 -0.02 9.44
N ARG A 25 -9.04 -0.50 8.77
CA ARG A 25 -9.88 0.36 7.94
C ARG A 25 -10.53 1.47 8.77
N GLY A 26 -11.08 1.14 9.95
CA GLY A 26 -11.61 2.15 10.87
C GLY A 26 -10.56 3.17 11.32
N VAL A 27 -9.33 2.73 11.60
CA VAL A 27 -8.23 3.64 11.96
C VAL A 27 -7.84 4.55 10.79
N CYS A 28 -7.83 4.05 9.55
CA CYS A 28 -7.59 4.88 8.37
C CYS A 28 -8.69 5.93 8.18
N ASP A 29 -9.96 5.57 8.41
CA ASP A 29 -11.09 6.48 8.31
C ASP A 29 -11.05 7.58 9.38
N ASP A 30 -10.65 7.22 10.62
CA ASP A 30 -10.56 8.14 11.75
C ASP A 30 -9.28 8.99 11.73
N SER A 31 -8.21 8.53 11.07
CA SER A 31 -6.90 9.19 11.04
C SER A 31 -6.26 9.07 9.65
N PRO A 32 -6.69 9.88 8.66
CA PRO A 32 -6.22 9.81 7.28
C PRO A 32 -4.72 10.11 7.08
N GLU A 33 -4.06 10.68 8.08
CA GLU A 33 -2.62 10.93 8.09
C GLU A 33 -1.79 9.76 8.67
N ASN A 34 -2.46 8.76 9.26
CA ASN A 34 -1.79 7.67 9.96
C ASN A 34 -1.23 6.63 8.99
N VAL A 35 -0.03 6.91 8.48
CA VAL A 35 0.76 6.03 7.61
C VAL A 35 0.83 4.58 8.10
N ALA A 36 0.97 4.36 9.41
CA ALA A 36 1.09 3.01 9.94
C ALA A 36 -0.21 2.21 9.75
N ALA A 37 -1.37 2.87 9.84
CA ALA A 37 -2.66 2.23 9.61
C ALA A 37 -2.82 1.76 8.16
N PHE A 38 -2.45 2.57 7.17
CA PHE A 38 -2.49 2.18 5.75
C PHE A 38 -1.59 0.98 5.45
N LEU A 39 -0.37 0.95 6.01
CA LEU A 39 0.54 -0.20 5.83
C LEU A 39 -0.03 -1.48 6.45
N ARG A 40 -0.64 -1.37 7.64
CA ARG A 40 -1.25 -2.51 8.32
C ARG A 40 -2.50 -3.02 7.61
N LEU A 41 -3.34 -2.12 7.09
CA LEU A 41 -4.49 -2.46 6.29
C LEU A 41 -4.09 -3.17 4.99
N ALA A 42 -3.11 -2.64 4.26
CA ALA A 42 -2.60 -3.27 3.04
C ALA A 42 -1.97 -4.64 3.32
N GLU A 43 -1.25 -4.80 4.44
CA GLU A 43 -0.72 -6.10 4.86
C GLU A 43 -1.84 -7.11 5.15
N ALA A 44 -2.86 -6.71 5.92
CA ALA A 44 -4.00 -7.57 6.25
C ALA A 44 -4.78 -7.99 4.99
N LEU A 45 -5.06 -7.04 4.09
CA LEU A 45 -5.70 -7.29 2.79
C LEU A 45 -4.90 -8.29 1.94
N ARG A 46 -3.56 -8.18 1.94
CA ARG A 46 -2.69 -9.13 1.24
C ARG A 46 -2.81 -10.55 1.82
N TRP A 47 -2.91 -10.68 3.14
CA TRP A 47 -3.02 -11.98 3.81
C TRP A 47 -4.34 -12.69 3.52
N ILE A 48 -5.42 -11.94 3.33
CA ILE A 48 -6.73 -12.49 2.92
C ILE A 48 -6.90 -12.59 1.39
N GLY A 49 -5.85 -12.30 0.61
CA GLY A 49 -5.83 -12.43 -0.84
C GLY A 49 -6.50 -11.28 -1.61
N GLN A 50 -6.86 -10.20 -0.94
CA GLN A 50 -7.43 -8.99 -1.55
C GLN A 50 -6.32 -8.08 -2.09
N PHE A 51 -5.58 -8.57 -3.09
CA PHE A 51 -4.40 -7.89 -3.62
C PHE A 51 -4.70 -6.55 -4.29
N ASP A 52 -5.82 -6.45 -5.02
CA ASP A 52 -6.22 -5.21 -5.70
C ASP A 52 -6.55 -4.12 -4.68
N GLU A 53 -7.32 -4.45 -3.64
CA GLU A 53 -7.65 -3.50 -2.58
C GLU A 53 -6.40 -3.12 -1.76
N ALA A 54 -5.49 -4.06 -1.51
CA ALA A 54 -4.21 -3.74 -0.87
C ALA A 54 -3.39 -2.72 -1.70
N ALA A 55 -3.42 -2.83 -3.02
CA ALA A 55 -2.78 -1.88 -3.92
C ALA A 55 -3.45 -0.50 -3.85
N ASP A 56 -4.78 -0.45 -3.81
CA ASP A 56 -5.55 0.79 -3.67
C ASP A 56 -5.28 1.50 -2.33
N VAL A 57 -5.18 0.75 -1.23
CA VAL A 57 -4.82 1.29 0.09
C VAL A 57 -3.40 1.86 0.08
N LEU A 58 -2.45 1.15 -0.53
CA LEU A 58 -1.08 1.66 -0.68
C LEU A 58 -1.02 2.90 -1.60
N ALA A 59 -1.93 3.02 -2.57
CA ALA A 59 -2.02 4.20 -3.43
C ALA A 59 -2.41 5.46 -2.64
N GLN A 60 -3.32 5.33 -1.67
CA GLN A 60 -3.74 6.41 -0.77
C GLN A 60 -2.63 6.84 0.20
N PHE A 61 -1.78 5.89 0.59
CA PHE A 61 -0.61 6.15 1.42
C PHE A 61 0.47 6.97 0.70
N LEU A 62 0.60 6.82 -0.62
CA LEU A 62 1.73 7.35 -1.37
C LEU A 62 1.90 8.88 -1.28
N PRO A 63 0.85 9.72 -1.42
CA PRO A 63 0.96 11.17 -1.26
C PRO A 63 1.41 11.59 0.15
N LEU A 64 0.97 10.88 1.20
CA LEU A 64 1.30 11.20 2.60
C LEU A 64 2.80 11.13 2.88
N VAL A 65 3.52 10.26 2.16
CA VAL A 65 4.99 10.14 2.28
C VAL A 65 5.72 10.93 1.22
N CYS A 66 5.27 10.87 -0.04
CA CYS A 66 6.01 11.46 -1.14
C CYS A 66 5.91 13.00 -1.14
N GLU A 67 4.75 13.59 -0.86
CA GLU A 67 4.62 15.06 -0.92
C GLU A 67 5.49 15.79 0.12
N PRO A 68 5.58 15.36 1.40
CA PRO A 68 6.51 15.97 2.34
C PRO A 68 7.98 15.84 1.91
N LEU A 69 8.37 14.67 1.36
CA LEU A 69 9.74 14.46 0.86
C LEU A 69 10.05 15.36 -0.33
N GLU A 70 9.14 15.43 -1.30
CA GLU A 70 9.25 16.29 -2.48
C GLU A 70 9.35 17.77 -2.08
N ARG A 71 8.50 18.24 -1.15
CA ARG A 71 8.55 19.61 -0.61
C ARG A 71 9.85 19.90 0.14
N ALA A 72 10.45 18.90 0.77
CA ALA A 72 11.74 19.01 1.44
C ALA A 72 12.94 18.86 0.48
N GLU A 73 12.71 18.82 -0.84
CA GLU A 73 13.73 18.56 -1.88
C GLU A 73 14.47 17.22 -1.72
N ARG A 74 13.89 16.26 -0.98
CA ARG A 74 14.40 14.90 -0.75
C ARG A 74 13.96 13.96 -1.87
N LYS A 75 14.18 14.38 -3.12
CA LYS A 75 13.63 13.74 -4.33
C LYS A 75 14.08 12.29 -4.50
N PHE A 76 15.34 11.97 -4.15
CA PHE A 76 15.84 10.59 -4.23
C PHE A 76 15.06 9.62 -3.33
N GLU A 77 14.68 10.06 -2.13
CA GLU A 77 13.90 9.23 -1.22
C GLU A 77 12.46 9.04 -1.71
N ALA A 78 11.85 10.10 -2.27
CA ALA A 78 10.53 10.00 -2.89
C ALA A 78 10.55 9.05 -4.11
N ILE A 79 11.59 9.10 -4.94
CA ILE A 79 11.78 8.20 -6.08
C ILE A 79 11.82 6.73 -5.64
N GLU A 80 12.57 6.41 -4.57
CA GLU A 80 12.64 5.03 -4.06
C GLU A 80 11.27 4.49 -3.62
N PHE A 81 10.49 5.31 -2.90
CA PHE A 81 9.13 4.92 -2.51
C PHE A 81 8.22 4.70 -3.73
N ARG A 82 8.26 5.60 -4.71
CA ARG A 82 7.46 5.51 -5.93
C ARG A 82 7.85 4.34 -6.83
N ARG A 83 9.15 4.00 -6.93
CA ARG A 83 9.64 2.81 -7.63
C ARG A 83 9.08 1.54 -7.00
N ARG A 84 9.22 1.41 -5.68
CA ARG A 84 8.72 0.25 -4.94
C ARG A 84 7.21 0.12 -5.05
N PHE A 85 6.49 1.24 -5.06
CA PHE A 85 5.05 1.21 -5.31
C PHE A 85 4.73 0.78 -6.76
N ALA A 86 5.52 1.19 -7.76
CA ALA A 86 5.35 0.74 -9.16
C ALA A 86 5.65 -0.75 -9.38
N GLU A 87 6.36 -1.42 -8.46
CA GLU A 87 6.51 -2.88 -8.46
C GLU A 87 5.24 -3.58 -7.96
N ILE A 88 4.54 -2.98 -7.00
CA ILE A 88 3.34 -3.53 -6.36
C ILE A 88 2.09 -3.19 -7.19
N ALA A 89 1.88 -1.91 -7.45
CA ALA A 89 0.76 -1.36 -8.20
C ALA A 89 1.23 -0.92 -9.59
N SER A 90 1.50 -1.93 -10.41
CA SER A 90 2.28 -1.83 -11.63
C SER A 90 1.63 -1.02 -12.77
N VAL A 91 0.33 -0.71 -12.63
CA VAL A 91 -0.48 0.05 -13.59
C VAL A 91 -1.04 1.34 -12.98
N ASN A 92 -0.58 1.77 -11.80
CA ASN A 92 -1.07 3.01 -11.20
C ASN A 92 -0.55 4.23 -11.96
N GLU A 93 -1.38 4.76 -12.87
CA GLU A 93 -1.03 5.85 -13.78
C GLU A 93 -0.50 7.08 -13.05
N ASN A 94 -1.15 7.49 -11.95
CA ASN A 94 -0.73 8.66 -11.18
C ASN A 94 0.67 8.48 -10.60
N ASN A 95 0.98 7.33 -10.00
CA ASN A 95 2.32 7.07 -9.50
C ASN A 95 3.35 7.04 -10.63
N LEU A 96 3.05 6.34 -11.73
CA LEU A 96 3.95 6.23 -12.87
C LEU A 96 4.26 7.60 -13.46
N PHE A 97 3.25 8.48 -13.55
CA PHE A 97 3.40 9.85 -14.02
C PHE A 97 4.33 10.65 -13.10
N GLN A 98 4.02 10.69 -11.81
CA GLN A 98 4.82 11.43 -10.83
C GLN A 98 6.27 10.91 -10.74
N LEU A 99 6.46 9.59 -10.82
CA LEU A 99 7.78 8.97 -10.88
C LEU A 99 8.56 9.40 -12.13
N SER A 100 7.90 9.42 -13.30
CA SER A 100 8.53 9.87 -14.54
C SER A 100 8.98 11.34 -14.46
N VAL A 101 8.17 12.21 -13.84
CA VAL A 101 8.49 13.62 -13.66
C VAL A 101 9.70 13.80 -12.74
N LEU A 102 9.73 13.09 -11.61
CA LEU A 102 10.84 13.17 -10.66
C LEU A 102 12.16 12.66 -11.25
N LEU A 103 12.13 11.54 -11.99
CA LEU A 103 13.30 10.98 -12.67
C LEU A 103 13.86 11.92 -13.73
N GLY A 104 13.00 12.58 -14.52
CA GLY A 104 13.43 13.60 -15.47
C GLY A 104 14.10 14.80 -14.79
N GLY A 105 13.62 15.17 -13.59
CA GLY A 105 14.21 16.24 -12.79
C GLY A 105 15.58 15.93 -12.16
N VAL A 106 15.97 14.66 -12.09
CA VAL A 106 17.30 14.22 -11.62
C VAL A 106 18.19 13.68 -12.75
N GLU A 107 17.83 13.98 -14.00
CA GLU A 107 18.54 13.59 -15.23
C GLU A 107 18.57 12.06 -15.52
N GLU A 108 17.72 11.27 -14.85
CA GLU A 108 17.50 9.84 -15.12
C GLU A 108 16.51 9.67 -16.28
N ASN A 109 16.88 10.22 -17.44
CA ASN A 109 15.98 10.41 -18.59
C ASN A 109 15.49 9.10 -19.22
N ASP A 110 16.35 8.07 -19.28
CA ASP A 110 15.99 6.77 -19.87
C ASP A 110 14.91 6.07 -19.03
N GLU A 111 15.04 6.11 -17.71
CA GLU A 111 14.09 5.51 -16.79
C GLU A 111 12.79 6.33 -16.71
N SER A 112 12.89 7.66 -16.74
CA SER A 112 11.73 8.55 -16.87
C SER A 112 10.85 8.16 -18.07
N LEU A 113 11.47 7.99 -19.25
CA LEU A 113 10.78 7.58 -20.47
C LEU A 113 10.18 6.17 -20.36
N ALA A 114 10.86 5.25 -19.66
CA ALA A 114 10.35 3.90 -19.44
C ALA A 114 9.03 3.91 -18.64
N TYR A 115 8.97 4.68 -17.55
CA TYR A 115 7.75 4.81 -16.75
C TYR A 115 6.66 5.63 -17.44
N TYR A 116 7.03 6.65 -18.24
CA TYR A 116 6.07 7.37 -19.07
C TYR A 116 5.38 6.44 -20.08
N ARG A 117 6.16 5.60 -20.78
CA ARG A 117 5.61 4.64 -21.75
C ARG A 117 4.71 3.58 -21.12
N ARG A 118 4.89 3.29 -19.84
CA ARG A 118 4.04 2.34 -19.10
C ARG A 118 2.62 2.87 -18.86
N GLN A 119 2.39 4.16 -19.06
CA GLN A 119 1.08 4.81 -18.94
C GLN A 119 0.29 4.83 -20.26
N LEU A 120 0.92 4.47 -21.39
CA LEU A 120 0.33 4.46 -22.74
C LEU A 120 -0.18 3.07 -23.11
#